data_AF-A0AAP5LNF9-F1
#
_entry.id   AF-A0AAP5LNF9-F1
#
_cell.length_a   1.000
_cell.length_b   1.000
_cell.length_c   1.000
_cell.angle_alpha   90.00
_cell.angle_beta   90.00
_cell.angle_gamma   90.00
#
_symmetry.space_group_name_H-M   'P 1'
#
loop_
_entity.id
_entity.type
_entity.pdbx_description
1 polymer ?
#
loop_
_entity_poly.entity_id
_entity_poly.type
_entity_poly.pdbx_seq_one_letter_code
_entity_poly.pdbx_strand_id
1 'polypeptide(L)'
;MMINEHISFQSSLSLEEFTKRLGKNMSLKRFQFDYENENNWSWTYDESNIEINISKPFEDGKLQEWDDSTPIGCNFSLSLLLKSEPESVEKNDLVIKKVISEYVVNIEKIIGQKAFYHRGNFLNKFEAENNVEEK
;
A
#
# COMPACT_ATOMS: atom_id res chain seq x y z
N MET A 1 17.08 7.34 -3.86
CA MET A 1 15.91 7.67 -3.04
C MET A 1 15.18 6.38 -2.77
N MET A 2 14.90 6.09 -1.50
CA MET A 2 14.20 4.87 -1.07
C MET A 2 12.69 5.10 -1.16
N ILE A 3 11.94 4.14 -1.70
CA ILE A 3 10.47 4.14 -1.62
C ILE A 3 10.10 3.37 -0.34
N ASN A 4 9.30 3.99 0.52
CA ASN A 4 8.76 3.36 1.73
C ASN A 4 7.42 4.01 2.07
N GLU A 5 6.37 3.53 1.43
CA GLU A 5 5.04 4.14 1.46
C GLU A 5 4.02 3.18 2.05
N HIS A 6 3.12 3.67 2.91
CA HIS A 6 2.15 2.87 3.63
C HIS A 6 0.72 3.33 3.36
N ILE A 7 -0.09 2.40 2.88
CA ILE A 7 -1.50 2.56 2.60
C ILE A 7 -2.27 1.61 3.52
N SER A 8 -3.23 2.13 4.27
CA SER A 8 -4.11 1.34 5.13
C SER A 8 -5.55 1.42 4.64
N PHE A 9 -6.30 0.33 4.81
CA PHE A 9 -7.70 0.28 4.41
C PHE A 9 -8.46 -0.77 5.22
N GLN A 10 -9.78 -0.65 5.20
CA GLN A 10 -10.67 -1.65 5.77
C GLN A 10 -11.24 -2.52 4.65
N SER A 11 -11.25 -3.83 4.86
CA SER A 11 -11.90 -4.77 3.94
C SER A 11 -12.42 -6.00 4.66
N SER A 12 -13.56 -6.51 4.22
CA SER A 12 -14.09 -7.81 4.63
C SER A 12 -13.45 -8.99 3.88
N LEU A 13 -12.62 -8.72 2.85
CA LEU A 13 -11.97 -9.74 2.07
C LEU A 13 -10.90 -10.50 2.88
N SER A 14 -10.65 -11.75 2.51
CA SER A 14 -9.44 -12.44 2.95
C SER A 14 -8.21 -11.84 2.25
N LEU A 15 -7.03 -12.04 2.84
CA LEU A 15 -5.77 -11.59 2.23
C LEU A 15 -5.59 -12.18 0.83
N GLU A 16 -5.89 -13.47 0.66
CA GLU A 16 -5.80 -14.16 -0.63
C GLU A 16 -6.77 -13.59 -1.69
N GLU A 17 -8.02 -13.31 -1.32
CA GLU A 17 -9.00 -12.77 -2.26
C GLU A 17 -8.64 -11.33 -2.65
N PHE A 18 -8.16 -10.53 -1.70
CA PHE A 18 -7.69 -9.18 -1.97
C PHE A 18 -6.48 -9.18 -2.92
N THR A 19 -5.43 -9.95 -2.62
CA THR A 19 -4.19 -9.97 -3.41
C THR A 19 -4.42 -10.57 -4.80
N LYS A 20 -5.33 -11.53 -4.94
CA LYS A 20 -5.77 -12.05 -6.24
C LYS A 20 -6.44 -10.96 -7.10
N ARG A 21 -7.33 -10.15 -6.53
CA ARG A 21 -7.98 -9.04 -7.24
C ARG A 21 -6.98 -7.95 -7.61
N LEU A 22 -6.10 -7.58 -6.67
CA LEU A 22 -5.07 -6.58 -6.90
C LEU A 22 -4.10 -7.03 -8.00
N GLY A 23 -3.61 -8.26 -7.91
CA GLY A 23 -2.71 -8.83 -8.91
C GLY A 23 -3.33 -8.90 -10.30
N LYS A 24 -4.64 -9.18 -10.41
CA LYS A 24 -5.35 -9.11 -11.70
C LYS A 24 -5.50 -7.69 -12.22
N ASN A 25 -5.85 -6.72 -11.37
CA ASN A 25 -6.11 -5.34 -11.78
C ASN A 25 -4.84 -4.61 -12.22
N MET A 26 -3.72 -4.93 -11.59
CA MET A 26 -2.43 -4.26 -11.80
C MET A 26 -1.39 -5.15 -12.52
N SER A 27 -1.82 -6.29 -13.07
CA SER A 27 -0.95 -7.25 -13.76
C SER A 27 0.30 -7.66 -12.95
N LEU A 28 0.15 -7.81 -11.63
CA LEU A 28 1.27 -8.13 -10.73
C LEU A 28 1.66 -9.60 -10.85
N LYS A 29 2.91 -9.89 -10.48
CA LYS A 29 3.37 -11.27 -10.27
C LYS A 29 2.53 -11.94 -9.18
N ARG A 30 2.57 -13.28 -9.16
CA ARG A 30 1.90 -14.06 -8.12
C ARG A 30 2.41 -13.64 -6.74
N PHE A 31 1.48 -13.46 -5.80
CA PHE A 31 1.81 -13.20 -4.41
C PHE A 31 2.32 -14.48 -3.73
N GLN A 32 3.36 -14.31 -2.93
CA GLN A 32 3.79 -15.28 -1.92
C GLN A 32 3.08 -14.96 -0.61
N PHE A 33 2.90 -15.95 0.26
CA PHE A 33 2.16 -15.83 1.50
C PHE A 33 2.96 -16.44 2.64
N ASP A 34 2.84 -15.83 3.80
CA ASP A 34 3.39 -16.33 5.05
C ASP A 34 2.53 -15.81 6.22
N TYR A 35 2.75 -16.36 7.40
CA TYR A 35 2.02 -16.01 8.61
C TYR A 35 2.88 -16.23 9.83
N GLU A 36 2.72 -15.37 10.83
CA GLU A 36 3.42 -15.51 12.10
C GLU A 36 2.58 -14.86 13.20
N ASN A 37 2.46 -15.56 14.34
CA ASN A 37 1.84 -15.06 15.56
C ASN A 37 0.45 -14.42 15.36
N GLU A 38 0.43 -13.10 15.14
CA GLU A 38 -0.74 -12.23 15.17
C GLU A 38 -1.16 -11.71 13.78
N ASN A 39 -0.45 -12.05 12.71
CA ASN A 39 -0.80 -11.64 11.34
C ASN A 39 -0.53 -12.72 10.29
N ASN A 40 -1.17 -12.52 9.14
CA ASN A 40 -0.68 -13.04 7.88
C ASN A 40 -0.23 -11.89 6.99
N TRP A 41 0.67 -12.21 6.07
CA TRP A 41 1.10 -11.25 5.06
C TRP A 41 1.39 -11.95 3.74
N SER A 42 1.46 -11.13 2.71
CA SER A 42 1.77 -11.55 1.37
C SER A 42 2.66 -10.52 0.72
N TRP A 43 3.45 -10.96 -0.25
CA TRP A 43 4.31 -10.04 -0.98
C TRP A 43 4.50 -10.44 -2.44
N THR A 44 4.78 -9.44 -3.26
CA THR A 44 5.19 -9.62 -4.66
C THR A 44 6.04 -8.44 -5.12
N TYR A 45 6.39 -8.43 -6.41
CA TYR A 45 7.07 -7.31 -7.05
C TYR A 45 6.31 -6.88 -8.30
N ASP A 46 6.25 -5.57 -8.55
CA ASP A 46 5.83 -5.04 -9.84
C ASP A 46 6.95 -5.08 -10.90
N GLU A 47 6.66 -4.57 -12.09
CA GLU A 47 7.63 -4.47 -13.19
C GLU A 47 8.78 -3.49 -12.92
N SER A 48 8.58 -2.54 -11.99
CA SER A 48 9.57 -1.55 -11.55
C SER A 48 10.42 -2.02 -10.37
N ASN A 49 10.32 -3.31 -10.01
CA ASN A 49 10.94 -3.95 -8.85
C ASN A 49 10.58 -3.30 -7.51
N ILE A 50 9.40 -2.69 -7.41
CA ILE A 50 8.83 -2.25 -6.14
C ILE A 50 8.26 -3.48 -5.46
N GLU A 51 8.74 -3.77 -4.25
CA GLU A 51 8.17 -4.78 -3.38
C GLU A 51 6.83 -4.27 -2.86
N ILE A 52 5.78 -5.07 -3.05
CA ILE A 52 4.45 -4.81 -2.51
C ILE A 52 4.26 -5.81 -1.38
N ASN A 53 4.23 -5.33 -0.15
CA ASN A 53 3.96 -6.13 1.03
C ASN A 53 2.57 -5.80 1.56
N ILE A 54 1.71 -6.79 1.79
CA ILE A 54 0.36 -6.60 2.30
C ILE A 54 0.19 -7.47 3.53
N SER A 55 -0.11 -6.87 4.67
CA SER A 55 -0.37 -7.54 5.93
C SER A 55 -1.80 -7.35 6.40
N LYS A 56 -2.33 -8.36 7.09
CA LYS A 56 -3.63 -8.35 7.73
C LYS A 56 -3.50 -9.03 9.10
N PRO A 57 -3.69 -8.31 10.21
CA PRO A 57 -3.75 -8.93 11.52
C PRO A 57 -4.95 -9.87 11.66
N PHE A 58 -4.85 -10.83 12.58
CA PHE A 58 -5.97 -11.71 12.90
C PHE A 58 -7.02 -11.03 13.79
N GLU A 59 -6.60 -10.10 14.65
CA GLU A 59 -7.48 -9.37 15.56
C GLU A 59 -7.73 -7.94 15.05
N ASP A 60 -8.97 -7.48 15.20
CA ASP A 60 -9.34 -6.09 14.88
C ASP A 60 -8.63 -5.11 15.82
N GLY A 61 -8.22 -3.95 15.29
CA GLY A 61 -7.53 -2.92 16.06
C GLY A 61 -6.01 -3.09 16.17
N LYS A 62 -5.47 -4.29 15.85
CA LYS A 62 -4.03 -4.56 15.96
C LYS A 62 -3.15 -3.69 15.07
N LEU A 63 -3.63 -3.28 13.90
CA LEU A 63 -2.85 -2.37 13.05
C LEU A 63 -2.56 -1.05 13.77
N GLN A 64 -3.55 -0.50 14.47
CA GLN A 64 -3.41 0.77 15.20
C GLN A 64 -2.52 0.62 16.45
N GLU A 65 -2.47 -0.58 17.05
CA GLU A 65 -1.51 -0.90 18.11
C GLU A 65 -0.06 -0.93 17.59
N TRP A 66 0.15 -1.40 16.35
CA TRP A 66 1.47 -1.50 15.73
C TRP A 66 1.93 -0.21 15.05
N ASP A 67 0.99 0.60 14.56
CA ASP A 67 1.23 1.86 13.86
C ASP A 67 0.12 2.86 14.22
N ASP A 68 0.45 3.82 15.09
CA ASP A 68 -0.49 4.82 15.59
C ASP A 68 -0.94 5.82 14.52
N SER A 69 -0.27 5.86 13.37
CA SER A 69 -0.69 6.64 12.20
C SER A 69 -1.77 5.96 11.37
N THR A 70 -2.04 4.67 11.60
CA THR A 70 -3.08 3.95 10.86
C THR A 70 -4.48 4.46 11.24
N PRO A 71 -5.32 4.85 10.26
CA PRO A 71 -6.68 5.30 10.56
C PRO A 71 -7.51 4.21 11.26
N ILE A 72 -8.34 4.64 12.21
CA ILE A 72 -9.22 3.77 13.01
C ILE A 72 -10.10 2.92 12.08
N GLY A 73 -10.19 1.63 12.37
CA GLY A 73 -11.03 0.68 11.63
C GLY A 73 -10.36 0.02 10.42
N CYS A 74 -9.17 0.47 10.01
CA CYS A 74 -8.37 -0.25 9.01
C CYS A 74 -7.89 -1.59 9.57
N ASN A 75 -7.97 -2.63 8.74
CA ASN A 75 -7.54 -3.99 9.08
C ASN A 75 -6.57 -4.59 8.04
N PHE A 76 -6.21 -3.83 7.00
CA PHE A 76 -5.12 -4.13 6.08
C PHE A 76 -4.10 -3.00 6.06
N SER A 77 -2.83 -3.37 5.93
CA SER A 77 -1.73 -2.46 5.60
C SER A 77 -1.05 -2.96 4.33
N LEU A 78 -0.79 -2.05 3.39
CA LEU A 78 0.00 -2.27 2.19
C LEU A 78 1.20 -1.34 2.23
N SER A 79 2.40 -1.91 2.11
CA SER A 79 3.65 -1.19 2.03
C SER A 79 4.27 -1.33 0.64
N LEU A 80 4.68 -0.21 0.04
CA LEU A 80 5.46 -0.16 -1.20
C LEU A 80 6.91 0.12 -0.84
N LEU A 81 7.81 -0.83 -1.13
CA LEU A 81 9.22 -0.73 -0.76
C LEU A 81 10.15 -0.84 -1.97
N LEU A 82 11.17 0.00 -2.01
CA LEU A 82 12.28 -0.10 -2.96
C LEU A 82 13.60 0.15 -2.23
N LYS A 83 14.38 -0.92 -2.00
CA LYS A 83 15.57 -0.91 -1.13
C LYS A 83 16.83 -0.30 -1.77
N SER A 84 16.93 -0.24 -3.10
CA SER A 84 18.08 0.38 -3.78
C SER A 84 17.66 1.22 -4.98
N GLU A 85 18.41 2.29 -5.24
CA GLU A 85 18.35 2.99 -6.50
C GLU A 85 18.73 2.03 -7.64
N PRO A 86 17.98 1.93 -8.75
CA PRO A 86 18.62 1.58 -10.00
C PRO A 86 19.70 2.65 -10.29
N GLU A 87 20.85 2.26 -10.85
CA GLU A 87 22.00 3.15 -11.17
C GLU A 87 21.62 4.30 -12.12
N SER A 88 20.42 4.27 -12.67
CA SER A 88 19.78 5.34 -13.39
C SER A 88 18.44 5.61 -12.72
N VAL A 89 17.95 6.84 -12.84
CA VAL A 89 16.61 7.25 -12.43
C VAL A 89 16.58 7.80 -10.99
N GLU A 90 16.85 9.10 -10.89
CA GLU A 90 15.97 9.97 -10.11
C GLU A 90 14.53 9.58 -10.45
N LYS A 91 13.91 8.70 -9.67
CA LYS A 91 12.48 8.38 -9.80
C LYS A 91 11.76 9.63 -9.35
N ASN A 92 11.57 10.54 -10.31
CA ASN A 92 10.95 11.85 -10.16
C ASN A 92 9.75 11.76 -9.22
N ASP A 93 9.60 12.72 -8.29
CA ASP A 93 8.48 12.79 -7.35
C ASP A 93 7.12 12.53 -8.03
N LEU A 94 6.94 13.01 -9.27
CA LEU A 94 5.74 12.80 -10.08
C LEU A 94 5.51 11.32 -10.43
N VAL A 95 6.56 10.54 -10.68
CA VAL A 95 6.46 9.11 -10.98
C VAL A 95 6.04 8.35 -9.73
N ILE A 96 6.65 8.66 -8.58
CA ILE A 96 6.32 7.97 -7.32
C ILE A 96 4.90 8.33 -6.87
N LYS A 97 4.49 9.58 -7.03
CA LYS A 97 3.09 10.00 -6.81
C LYS A 97 2.12 9.23 -7.68
N LYS A 98 2.39 9.10 -8.98
CA LYS A 98 1.56 8.30 -9.90
C LYS A 98 1.45 6.86 -9.43
N VAL A 99 2.55 6.25 -8.99
CA VAL A 99 2.55 4.91 -8.41
C VAL A 99 1.65 4.84 -7.17
N ILE A 100 1.86 5.72 -6.18
CA ILE A 100 1.04 5.75 -4.95
C ILE A 100 -0.46 5.92 -5.29
N SER A 101 -0.80 6.90 -6.13
CA SER A 101 -2.17 7.15 -6.58
C SER A 101 -2.77 5.93 -7.29
N GLU A 102 -2.01 5.26 -8.15
CA GLU A 102 -2.48 4.06 -8.86
C GLU A 102 -2.81 2.92 -7.90
N TYR A 103 -1.97 2.69 -6.89
CA TYR A 103 -2.28 1.71 -5.84
C TYR A 103 -3.52 2.11 -5.05
N VAL A 104 -3.61 3.35 -4.56
CA VAL A 104 -4.80 3.83 -3.83
C VAL A 104 -6.07 3.61 -4.64
N VAL A 105 -6.10 4.08 -5.89
CA VAL A 105 -7.27 3.93 -6.78
C VAL A 105 -7.66 2.47 -7.00
N ASN A 106 -6.68 1.59 -7.22
CA ASN A 106 -6.96 0.16 -7.43
C ASN A 106 -7.45 -0.52 -6.16
N ILE A 107 -6.90 -0.17 -5.00
CA ILE A 107 -7.36 -0.66 -3.69
C ILE A 107 -8.81 -0.25 -3.49
N GLU A 108 -9.13 1.05 -3.64
CA GLU A 108 -10.47 1.59 -3.46
C GLU A 108 -11.49 0.94 -4.38
N LYS A 109 -11.12 0.70 -5.64
CA LYS A 109 -11.95 -0.04 -6.60
C LYS A 109 -12.24 -1.48 -6.16
N ILE A 110 -11.29 -2.15 -5.51
CA ILE A 110 -11.44 -3.54 -5.05
C ILE A 110 -12.34 -3.62 -3.81
N ILE A 111 -12.15 -2.69 -2.87
CA ILE A 111 -12.84 -2.71 -1.57
C ILE A 111 -14.17 -1.94 -1.59
N GLY A 112 -14.39 -1.06 -2.57
CA GLY A 112 -15.60 -0.25 -2.70
C GLY A 112 -15.71 0.88 -1.67
N GLN A 113 -14.59 1.27 -1.05
CA GLN A 113 -14.50 2.29 -0.01
C GLN A 113 -13.12 2.94 -0.02
N LYS A 114 -12.93 3.99 0.79
CA LYS A 114 -11.70 4.78 0.82
C LYS A 114 -10.50 3.97 1.34
N ALA A 115 -9.34 4.19 0.72
CA ALA A 115 -8.04 3.77 1.20
C ALA A 115 -7.23 4.99 1.64
N PHE A 116 -6.35 4.81 2.62
CA PHE A 116 -5.66 5.92 3.26
C PHE A 116 -4.17 5.78 3.08
N TYR A 117 -3.57 6.65 2.28
CA TYR A 117 -2.13 6.87 2.32
C TYR A 117 -1.82 7.73 3.54
N HIS A 118 -1.20 7.14 4.57
CA HIS A 118 -1.10 7.74 5.91
C HIS A 118 0.33 7.89 6.41
N ARG A 119 1.30 7.24 5.79
CA ARG A 119 2.71 7.33 6.16
C ARG A 119 3.60 7.03 4.98
N GLY A 120 4.70 7.76 4.85
CA GLY A 120 5.74 7.46 3.87
C GLY A 120 6.57 8.67 3.49
N ASN A 121 7.59 8.46 2.66
CA ASN A 121 8.58 9.49 2.32
C ASN A 121 7.97 10.65 1.52
N PHE A 122 6.82 10.44 0.86
CA PHE A 122 6.19 11.44 -0.01
C PHE A 122 4.87 11.99 0.53
N LEU A 123 4.49 11.67 1.79
CA LEU A 123 3.18 12.01 2.35
C LEU A 123 2.88 13.50 2.27
N ASN A 124 3.76 14.34 2.83
CA ASN A 124 3.58 15.79 2.84
C ASN A 124 3.40 16.38 1.44
N LYS A 125 4.14 15.85 0.45
CA LYS A 125 4.06 16.30 -0.95
C LYS A 125 2.79 15.81 -1.64
N PHE A 126 2.28 14.65 -1.26
CA PHE A 126 1.02 14.10 -1.75
C PHE A 126 -0.16 14.91 -1.20
N GLU A 127 -0.19 15.16 0.10
CA GLU A 127 -1.26 15.94 0.74
C GLU A 127 -1.30 17.39 0.24
N ALA A 128 -0.14 18.04 0.11
CA ALA A 128 -0.06 19.43 -0.32
C ALA A 128 -0.68 19.69 -1.70
N GLU A 129 -0.70 18.70 -2.59
CA GLU A 129 -1.26 18.81 -3.96
C GLU A 129 -2.70 18.34 -4.04
N ASN A 130 -3.08 17.28 -3.31
CA ASN A 130 -4.47 16.82 -3.26
C ASN A 130 -5.38 17.79 -2.48
N ASN A 131 -4.83 18.61 -1.59
CA ASN A 131 -5.56 19.68 -0.89
C ASN A 131 -5.72 20.96 -1.74
N VAL A 132 -5.14 21.04 -2.95
CA VAL A 132 -5.28 22.22 -3.83
C VAL A 132 -6.59 22.17 -4.63
N GLU A 133 -7.27 21.01 -4.71
CA GLU A 133 -8.54 20.87 -5.44
C GLU A 133 -9.79 21.29 -4.64
N GLU A 134 -9.65 21.69 -3.36
CA GLU A 134 -10.77 22.17 -2.51
C GLU A 134 -10.80 23.70 -2.28
N LYS A 135 -10.34 24.52 -3.24
CA LYS A 135 -10.50 26.00 -3.17
C LYS A 135 -11.17 26.61 -4.37
#